data_AF-A0AAV4PDQ2-F1
#
_entry.id   AF-A0AAV4PDQ2-F1
#
_cell.length_a   1.000
_cell.length_b   1.000
_cell.length_c   1.000
_cell.angle_alpha   90.00
_cell.angle_beta   90.00
_cell.angle_gamma   90.00
#
_symmetry.space_group_name_H-M   'P 1'
#
loop_
_entity.id
_entity.type
_entity.pdbx_description
1 polymer ?
#
loop_
_entity_poly.entity_id
_entity_poly.type
_entity_poly.pdbx_seq_one_letter_code
_entity_poly.pdbx_strand_id
1 'polypeptide(L)'
;MRHNTFKVLKRAHLGNVDSEALQHIQLQESDPFIHHTINLVTQNAPIQVSWNTAPFTVEFRSIDARQRLHQTVITFLLRLAAVVKEELYTRTFRKPESWPAVLAWIDMLKQCTFCIFTLLYNVDWTPEKFFQLDAAILDLVHHGRATALREYMQHMGITDLPDSLLDAERQFEKLGFLNVGQFGSFFWRLLHWMAEAVNVRKDDISMKTAIQTWRNFVIEPLYRILRCGICMMHLKIMIRELETQLLNESIDYASLWYDIHNRVNTQKFQRFPLREDTDGTYLESEYRLDADYMRQALSP
;
A
#
# COMPACT_ATOMS: atom_id res chain seq x y z
N MET A 1 19.31 25.54 -0.31
CA MET A 1 17.93 25.78 0.18
C MET A 1 17.44 24.67 1.08
N ARG A 2 17.37 23.40 0.63
CA ARG A 2 16.98 22.20 1.41
C ARG A 2 17.34 22.23 2.91
N HIS A 3 18.60 22.43 3.29
CA HIS A 3 19.04 22.37 4.69
C HIS A 3 18.40 23.43 5.63
N ASN A 4 18.05 24.62 5.13
CA ASN A 4 17.43 25.67 5.97
C ASN A 4 15.95 25.39 6.20
N THR A 5 15.20 25.07 5.14
CA THR A 5 13.82 24.60 5.22
C THR A 5 13.66 23.42 6.18
N PHE A 6 14.57 22.44 6.13
CA PHE A 6 14.55 21.30 7.03
C PHE A 6 14.83 21.65 8.50
N LYS A 7 15.76 22.58 8.78
CA LYS A 7 15.98 23.09 10.14
C LYS A 7 14.73 23.79 10.70
N VAL A 8 14.02 24.52 9.85
CA VAL A 8 12.82 25.23 10.25
C VAL A 8 11.67 24.24 10.50
N LEU A 9 11.44 23.25 9.63
CA LEU A 9 10.47 22.17 9.86
C LEU A 9 10.73 21.38 11.15
N LYS A 10 12.01 21.10 11.45
CA LYS A 10 12.41 20.42 12.69
C LYS A 10 12.07 21.26 13.92
N ARG A 11 12.36 22.57 13.89
CA ARG A 11 12.00 23.47 15.00
C ARG A 11 10.49 23.64 15.13
N ALA A 12 9.75 23.66 14.02
CA ALA A 12 8.29 23.75 14.02
C ALA A 12 7.63 22.56 14.71
N HIS A 13 8.12 21.34 14.45
CA HIS A 13 7.68 20.13 15.16
C HIS A 13 8.00 20.14 16.65
N LEU A 14 8.97 20.95 17.09
CA LEU A 14 9.31 21.16 18.49
C LEU A 14 8.58 22.37 19.10
N GLY A 15 7.62 22.98 18.37
CA GLY A 15 6.87 24.15 18.83
C GLY A 15 7.66 25.47 18.80
N ASN A 16 8.80 25.52 18.11
CA ASN A 16 9.77 26.62 18.20
C ASN A 16 9.82 27.53 16.95
N VAL A 17 8.78 27.53 16.12
CA VAL A 17 8.70 28.32 14.86
C VAL A 17 7.29 28.84 14.66
N ASP A 18 7.20 30.09 14.21
CA ASP A 18 5.98 30.78 13.83
C ASP A 18 5.34 30.22 12.53
N SER A 19 4.01 30.18 12.49
CA SER A 19 3.20 29.69 11.37
C SER A 19 3.43 30.52 10.10
N GLU A 20 3.57 31.85 10.21
CA GLU A 20 3.80 32.73 9.06
C GLU A 20 5.16 32.47 8.40
N ALA A 21 6.20 32.22 9.20
CA ALA A 21 7.53 31.87 8.70
C ALA A 21 7.52 30.54 7.93
N LEU A 22 6.71 29.56 8.38
CA LEU A 22 6.54 28.29 7.69
C LEU A 22 5.79 28.47 6.36
N GLN A 23 4.73 29.28 6.34
CA GLN A 23 4.00 29.58 5.10
C GLN A 23 4.89 30.29 4.06
N HIS A 24 5.76 31.21 4.50
CA HIS A 24 6.72 31.86 3.60
C HIS A 24 7.73 30.87 2.99
N ILE A 25 8.19 29.90 3.78
CA ILE A 25 9.07 28.82 3.30
C ILE A 25 8.33 27.90 2.31
N GLN A 26 7.06 27.62 2.56
CA GLN A 26 6.23 26.84 1.65
C GLN A 26 6.19 27.43 0.24
N LEU A 27 6.11 28.76 0.12
CA LEU A 27 6.13 29.46 -1.16
C LEU A 27 7.45 29.31 -1.94
N GLN A 28 8.55 28.98 -1.25
CA GLN A 28 9.89 28.86 -1.83
C GLN A 28 10.28 27.40 -2.13
N GLU A 29 9.49 26.44 -1.66
CA GLU A 29 9.77 25.02 -1.79
C GLU A 29 8.95 24.41 -2.91
N SER A 30 9.54 23.49 -3.67
CA SER A 30 8.84 22.77 -4.74
C SER A 30 8.43 21.35 -4.32
N ASP A 31 8.90 20.87 -3.16
CA ASP A 31 8.67 19.52 -2.69
C ASP A 31 7.28 19.40 -2.02
N PRO A 32 6.33 18.63 -2.58
CA PRO A 32 5.00 18.46 -2.01
C PRO A 32 5.00 17.85 -0.60
N PHE A 33 6.03 17.07 -0.25
CA PHE A 33 6.21 16.53 1.09
C PHE A 33 6.47 17.64 2.13
N ILE A 34 7.31 18.61 1.76
CA ILE A 34 7.60 19.78 2.60
C ILE A 34 6.35 20.61 2.79
N HIS A 35 5.60 20.85 1.71
CA HIS A 35 4.31 21.53 1.75
C HIS A 35 3.33 20.84 2.69
N HIS A 36 3.22 19.51 2.61
CA HIS A 36 2.36 18.76 3.51
C HIS A 36 2.81 18.89 4.98
N THR A 37 4.11 18.74 5.25
CA THR A 37 4.65 18.87 6.61
C THR A 37 4.36 20.25 7.19
N ILE A 38 4.43 21.30 6.37
CA ILE A 38 4.03 22.66 6.77
C ILE A 38 2.53 22.71 7.05
N ASN A 39 1.68 22.26 6.13
CA ASN A 39 0.22 22.27 6.30
C ASN A 39 -0.24 21.49 7.54
N LEU A 40 0.40 20.38 7.89
CA LEU A 40 0.10 19.65 9.13
C LEU A 40 0.36 20.49 10.38
N VAL A 41 1.42 21.30 10.37
CA VAL A 41 1.77 22.15 11.50
C VAL A 41 0.93 23.43 11.52
N THR A 42 0.54 23.96 10.35
CA THR A 42 -0.08 25.29 10.23
C THR A 42 -1.60 25.29 10.04
N GLN A 43 -2.18 24.27 9.41
CA GLN A 43 -3.56 24.32 8.91
C GLN A 43 -4.46 23.18 9.39
N ASN A 44 -3.93 22.09 9.98
CA ASN A 44 -4.73 20.94 10.45
C ASN A 44 -5.77 20.43 9.42
N ALA A 45 -5.54 20.61 8.12
CA ALA A 45 -6.53 20.27 7.09
C ALA A 45 -6.31 18.85 6.56
N PRO A 46 -7.36 18.02 6.45
CA PRO A 46 -7.24 16.68 5.87
C PRO A 46 -7.00 16.76 4.35
N ILE A 47 -6.01 16.01 3.86
CA ILE A 47 -5.81 15.84 2.42
C ILE A 47 -6.94 14.96 1.86
N GLN A 48 -7.68 15.49 0.88
CA GLN A 48 -8.63 14.70 0.11
C GLN A 48 -8.06 14.37 -1.27
N VAL A 49 -8.18 13.10 -1.65
CA VAL A 49 -7.92 12.62 -3.01
C VAL A 49 -9.24 12.02 -3.51
N SER A 50 -9.78 12.61 -4.57
CA SER A 50 -11.18 12.42 -5.02
C SER A 50 -11.49 11.02 -5.57
N TRP A 51 -10.49 10.27 -6.02
CA TRP A 51 -10.68 8.95 -6.65
C TRP A 51 -10.54 7.77 -5.69
N ASN A 52 -10.33 8.02 -4.39
CA ASN A 52 -9.91 7.00 -3.43
C ASN A 52 -10.95 6.72 -2.34
N THR A 53 -12.22 6.50 -2.70
CA THR A 53 -13.32 6.34 -1.71
C THR A 53 -14.23 5.13 -1.92
N ALA A 54 -14.09 4.39 -3.01
CA ALA A 54 -15.03 3.31 -3.32
C ALA A 54 -14.73 2.02 -2.52
N PRO A 55 -15.70 1.45 -1.76
CA PRO A 55 -15.58 0.13 -1.12
C PRO A 55 -15.47 -1.01 -2.16
N PHE A 56 -15.36 -2.28 -1.72
CA PHE A 56 -15.75 -3.39 -2.60
C PHE A 56 -17.26 -3.36 -2.74
N THR A 57 -17.72 -2.85 -3.88
CA THR A 57 -19.12 -2.79 -4.30
C THR A 57 -19.22 -3.39 -5.69
N VAL A 58 -20.41 -3.39 -6.31
CA VAL A 58 -20.59 -3.69 -7.74
C VAL A 58 -19.60 -2.88 -8.62
N GLU A 59 -19.17 -1.70 -8.17
CA GLU A 59 -18.17 -0.88 -8.86
C GLU A 59 -16.78 -1.52 -8.91
N PHE A 60 -16.41 -2.39 -7.97
CA PHE A 60 -15.13 -3.10 -8.05
C PHE A 60 -15.05 -3.93 -9.34
N ARG A 61 -16.15 -4.63 -9.68
CA ARG A 61 -16.30 -5.49 -10.85
C ARG A 61 -16.79 -4.76 -12.11
N SER A 62 -16.95 -3.43 -12.07
CA SER A 62 -17.52 -2.66 -13.18
C SER A 62 -16.56 -2.42 -14.36
N ILE A 63 -15.29 -2.74 -14.18
CA ILE A 63 -14.26 -2.68 -15.23
C ILE A 63 -13.61 -4.04 -15.40
N ASP A 64 -12.84 -4.20 -16.47
CA ASP A 64 -12.05 -5.40 -16.71
C ASP A 64 -11.13 -5.76 -15.52
N ALA A 65 -11.05 -7.07 -15.22
CA ALA A 65 -10.31 -7.59 -14.06
C ALA A 65 -8.82 -7.25 -14.11
N ARG A 66 -8.21 -7.29 -15.29
CA ARG A 66 -6.79 -6.99 -15.49
C ARG A 66 -6.52 -5.50 -15.27
N GLN A 67 -7.39 -4.64 -15.80
CA GLN A 67 -7.32 -3.20 -15.53
C GLN A 67 -7.46 -2.87 -14.04
N ARG A 68 -8.39 -3.53 -13.34
CA ARG A 68 -8.59 -3.34 -11.89
C ARG A 68 -7.39 -3.83 -11.07
N LEU A 69 -6.79 -4.94 -11.48
CA LEU A 69 -5.56 -5.47 -10.89
C LEU A 69 -4.43 -4.44 -11.00
N HIS A 70 -4.18 -3.87 -12.20
CA HIS A 70 -3.16 -2.85 -12.40
C HIS A 70 -3.39 -1.62 -11.51
N GLN A 71 -4.62 -1.11 -11.46
CA GLN A 71 -4.99 0.02 -10.60
C GLN A 71 -4.69 -0.26 -9.13
N THR A 72 -5.00 -1.47 -8.67
CA THR A 72 -4.78 -1.88 -7.29
C THR A 72 -3.28 -1.95 -6.98
N VAL A 73 -2.52 -2.64 -7.82
CA VAL A 73 -1.07 -2.87 -7.63
C VAL A 73 -0.30 -1.55 -7.64
N ILE A 74 -0.52 -0.71 -8.66
CA ILE A 74 0.20 0.56 -8.79
C ILE A 74 -0.13 1.48 -7.63
N THR A 75 -1.41 1.66 -7.30
CA THR A 75 -1.82 2.51 -6.18
C THR A 75 -1.22 2.04 -4.86
N PHE A 76 -1.23 0.73 -4.61
CA PHE A 76 -0.66 0.17 -3.39
C PHE A 76 0.85 0.36 -3.31
N LEU A 77 1.59 -0.02 -4.36
CA LEU A 77 3.05 0.09 -4.38
C LEU A 77 3.53 1.55 -4.34
N LEU A 78 2.84 2.45 -5.05
CA LEU A 78 3.09 3.89 -4.97
C LEU A 78 2.83 4.44 -3.57
N ARG A 79 1.74 4.03 -2.90
CA ARG A 79 1.56 4.42 -1.49
C ARG A 79 2.68 3.87 -0.61
N LEU A 80 3.05 2.61 -0.78
CA LEU A 80 4.10 2.00 0.03
C LEU A 80 5.42 2.74 -0.14
N ALA A 81 5.80 3.07 -1.38
CA ALA A 81 6.96 3.89 -1.67
C ALA A 81 6.87 5.29 -1.05
N ALA A 82 5.70 5.95 -1.08
CA ALA A 82 5.49 7.23 -0.40
C ALA A 82 5.67 7.12 1.13
N VAL A 83 5.22 6.01 1.76
CA VAL A 83 5.46 5.74 3.19
C VAL A 83 6.94 5.50 3.47
N VAL A 84 7.64 4.73 2.64
CA VAL A 84 9.08 4.50 2.77
C VAL A 84 9.84 5.82 2.63
N LYS A 85 9.45 6.69 1.70
CA LYS A 85 9.98 8.04 1.54
C LYS A 85 9.76 8.86 2.82
N GLU A 86 8.54 8.91 3.36
CA GLU A 86 8.27 9.61 4.62
C GLU A 86 9.14 9.10 5.78
N GLU A 87 9.32 7.78 5.92
CA GLU A 87 10.19 7.17 6.93
C GLU A 87 11.66 7.54 6.71
N LEU A 88 12.13 7.56 5.46
CA LEU A 88 13.47 8.01 5.08
C LEU A 88 13.70 9.46 5.54
N TYR A 89 12.79 10.38 5.23
CA TYR A 89 12.88 11.77 5.69
C TYR A 89 12.84 11.86 7.21
N THR A 90 11.86 11.21 7.85
CA THR A 90 11.69 11.24 9.30
C THR A 90 12.95 10.77 10.03
N ARG A 91 13.54 9.67 9.59
CA ARG A 91 14.71 9.07 10.25
C ARG A 91 15.99 9.82 9.95
N THR A 92 16.21 10.23 8.71
CA THR A 92 17.38 11.04 8.34
C THR A 92 17.48 12.31 9.19
N PHE A 93 16.34 12.94 9.53
CA PHE A 93 16.37 14.27 10.15
C PHE A 93 15.98 14.31 11.64
N ARG A 94 15.18 13.35 12.12
CA ARG A 94 14.74 13.30 13.54
C ARG A 94 15.48 12.25 14.36
N LYS A 95 15.93 11.15 13.74
CA LYS A 95 16.54 9.99 14.42
C LYS A 95 17.60 9.32 13.54
N PRO A 96 18.70 10.01 13.17
CA PRO A 96 19.70 9.52 12.21
C PRO A 96 20.34 8.18 12.63
N GLU A 97 20.42 7.90 13.93
CA GLU A 97 20.86 6.62 14.50
C GLU A 97 19.98 5.42 14.09
N SER A 98 18.80 5.66 13.54
CA SER A 98 17.84 4.63 13.12
C SER A 98 17.88 4.29 11.62
N TRP A 99 18.99 4.61 10.94
CA TRP A 99 19.19 4.27 9.53
C TRP A 99 18.97 2.78 9.16
N PRO A 100 19.35 1.79 9.99
CA PRO A 100 19.06 0.38 9.70
C PRO A 100 17.56 0.09 9.53
N ALA A 101 16.68 0.86 10.19
CA ALA A 101 15.25 0.71 10.01
C ALA A 101 14.76 1.21 8.64
N VAL A 102 15.43 2.20 8.04
CA VAL A 102 15.13 2.65 6.66
C VAL A 102 15.43 1.54 5.67
N LEU A 103 16.57 0.85 5.84
CA LEU A 103 16.92 -0.30 5.00
C LEU A 103 15.85 -1.40 5.08
N ALA A 104 15.36 -1.70 6.28
CA ALA A 104 14.26 -2.65 6.46
C ALA A 104 12.96 -2.23 5.74
N TRP A 105 12.64 -0.93 5.68
CA TRP A 105 11.49 -0.41 4.92
C TRP A 105 11.69 -0.54 3.41
N ILE A 106 12.90 -0.28 2.91
CA ILE A 106 13.26 -0.46 1.50
C ILE A 106 13.19 -1.95 1.11
N ASP A 107 13.76 -2.83 1.95
CA ASP A 107 13.73 -4.27 1.71
C ASP A 107 12.31 -4.83 1.74
N MET A 108 11.45 -4.31 2.63
CA MET A 108 10.04 -4.67 2.65
C MET A 108 9.32 -4.23 1.36
N LEU A 109 9.62 -3.04 0.81
CA LEU A 109 9.07 -2.62 -0.48
C LEU A 109 9.56 -3.52 -1.63
N LYS A 110 10.85 -3.92 -1.63
CA LYS A 110 11.42 -4.88 -2.59
C LYS A 110 10.72 -6.22 -2.52
N GLN A 111 10.61 -6.80 -1.34
CA GLN A 111 9.96 -8.09 -1.11
C GLN A 111 8.48 -8.04 -1.50
N CYS A 112 7.78 -6.95 -1.16
CA CYS A 112 6.38 -6.76 -1.55
C CYS A 112 6.24 -6.71 -3.08
N THR A 113 7.10 -5.93 -3.76
CA THR A 113 7.11 -5.83 -5.24
C THR A 113 7.43 -7.18 -5.87
N PHE A 114 8.42 -7.89 -5.34
CA PHE A 114 8.77 -9.24 -5.77
C PHE A 114 7.56 -10.17 -5.70
N CYS A 115 6.92 -10.30 -4.54
CA CYS A 115 5.78 -11.18 -4.37
C CYS A 115 4.62 -10.81 -5.30
N ILE A 116 4.28 -9.53 -5.40
CA ILE A 116 3.18 -9.05 -6.25
C ILE A 116 3.45 -9.40 -7.71
N PHE A 117 4.66 -9.17 -8.20
CA PHE A 117 4.97 -9.40 -9.62
C PHE A 117 5.07 -10.89 -9.94
N THR A 118 5.62 -11.71 -9.03
CA THR A 118 5.61 -13.16 -9.19
C THR A 118 4.19 -13.73 -9.15
N LEU A 119 3.41 -13.39 -8.11
CA LEU A 119 2.11 -14.02 -7.86
C LEU A 119 0.98 -13.45 -8.71
N LEU A 120 0.97 -12.16 -9.04
CA LEU A 120 -0.13 -11.58 -9.82
C LEU A 120 0.18 -11.52 -11.32
N TYR A 121 1.45 -11.52 -11.70
CA TYR A 121 1.87 -11.31 -13.09
C TYR A 121 2.75 -12.44 -13.66
N ASN A 122 3.03 -13.49 -12.88
CA ASN A 122 3.88 -14.61 -13.32
C ASN A 122 5.27 -14.19 -13.82
N VAL A 123 5.88 -13.18 -13.20
CA VAL A 123 7.18 -12.67 -13.65
C VAL A 123 8.29 -13.65 -13.30
N ASP A 124 9.01 -14.13 -14.32
CA ASP A 124 10.25 -14.90 -14.15
C ASP A 124 11.42 -13.98 -13.79
N TRP A 125 12.08 -14.23 -12.67
CA TRP A 125 13.14 -13.34 -12.17
C TRP A 125 14.52 -13.68 -12.71
N THR A 126 15.23 -12.65 -13.16
CA THR A 126 16.65 -12.72 -13.55
C THR A 126 17.45 -11.71 -12.72
N PRO A 127 18.79 -11.85 -12.63
CA PRO A 127 19.63 -10.86 -11.97
C PRO A 127 19.43 -9.43 -12.52
N GLU A 128 19.20 -9.31 -13.82
CA GLU A 128 18.91 -8.03 -14.47
C GLU A 128 17.61 -7.40 -13.95
N LYS A 129 16.55 -8.19 -13.79
CA LYS A 129 15.27 -7.71 -13.24
C LYS A 129 15.42 -7.24 -11.79
N PHE A 130 16.23 -7.92 -10.97
CA PHE A 130 16.54 -7.46 -9.61
C PHE A 130 17.34 -6.14 -9.61
N PHE A 131 18.31 -6.00 -10.51
CA PHE A 131 19.05 -4.74 -10.65
C PHE A 131 18.13 -3.58 -11.07
N GLN A 132 17.20 -3.83 -12.00
CA GLN A 132 16.20 -2.85 -12.41
C GLN A 132 15.21 -2.52 -11.28
N LEU A 133 14.84 -3.49 -10.43
CA LEU A 133 14.03 -3.23 -9.24
C LEU A 133 14.72 -2.26 -8.28
N ASP A 134 16.02 -2.44 -8.06
CA ASP A 134 16.80 -1.55 -7.21
C ASP A 134 16.82 -0.11 -7.76
N ALA A 135 17.01 0.04 -9.07
CA ALA A 135 16.95 1.33 -9.75
C ALA A 135 15.57 1.98 -9.65
N ALA A 136 14.50 1.21 -9.90
CA ALA A 136 13.13 1.70 -9.81
C ALA A 136 12.78 2.16 -8.39
N ILE A 137 13.21 1.43 -7.35
CA ILE A 137 12.97 1.81 -5.96
C ILE A 137 13.76 3.06 -5.57
N LEU A 138 15.00 3.20 -6.04
CA LEU A 138 15.77 4.42 -5.86
C LEU A 138 15.01 5.62 -6.46
N ASP A 139 14.53 5.48 -7.69
CA ASP A 139 13.77 6.52 -8.39
C ASP A 139 12.45 6.87 -7.68
N LEU A 140 11.71 5.86 -7.21
CA LEU A 140 10.45 6.06 -6.48
C LEU A 140 10.67 6.75 -5.13
N VAL A 141 11.59 6.25 -4.32
CA VAL A 141 11.76 6.68 -2.93
C VAL A 141 12.59 7.96 -2.82
N HIS A 142 13.71 8.05 -3.55
CA HIS A 142 14.62 9.20 -3.44
C HIS A 142 14.26 10.32 -4.40
N HIS A 143 13.93 9.98 -5.65
CA HIS A 143 13.64 10.99 -6.68
C HIS A 143 12.14 11.34 -6.76
N GLY A 144 11.27 10.55 -6.13
CA GLY A 144 9.83 10.74 -6.20
C GLY A 144 9.23 10.51 -7.59
N ARG A 145 9.95 9.79 -8.47
CA ARG A 145 9.53 9.54 -9.85
C ARG A 145 8.51 8.41 -9.89
N ALA A 146 7.23 8.73 -9.72
CA ALA A 146 6.15 7.75 -9.76
C ALA A 146 6.13 6.90 -11.05
N THR A 147 6.52 7.48 -12.20
CA THR A 147 6.58 6.78 -13.49
C THR A 147 7.59 5.63 -13.51
N ALA A 148 8.58 5.62 -12.60
CA ALA A 148 9.56 4.55 -12.52
C ALA A 148 8.92 3.19 -12.25
N LEU A 149 7.81 3.14 -11.50
CA LEU A 149 7.06 1.89 -11.29
C LEU A 149 6.44 1.37 -12.59
N ARG A 150 5.82 2.26 -13.37
CA ARG A 150 5.22 1.92 -14.67
C ARG A 150 6.29 1.44 -15.65
N GLU A 151 7.38 2.19 -15.77
CA GLU A 151 8.52 1.83 -16.62
C GLU A 151 9.06 0.45 -16.22
N TYR A 152 9.22 0.19 -14.91
CA TYR A 152 9.64 -1.11 -14.41
C TYR A 152 8.65 -2.23 -14.76
N MET A 153 7.34 -2.02 -14.57
CA MET A 153 6.31 -2.99 -14.98
C MET A 153 6.38 -3.32 -16.47
N GLN A 154 6.59 -2.33 -17.33
CA GLN A 154 6.75 -2.53 -18.77
C GLN A 154 8.01 -3.35 -19.10
N HIS A 155 9.12 -3.11 -18.40
CA HIS A 155 10.34 -3.93 -18.54
C HIS A 155 10.13 -5.38 -18.09
N MET A 156 9.19 -5.63 -17.18
CA MET A 156 8.79 -6.99 -16.78
C MET A 156 7.85 -7.67 -17.79
N GLY A 157 7.45 -6.98 -18.87
CA GLY A 157 6.53 -7.49 -19.89
C GLY A 157 5.06 -7.12 -19.65
N ILE A 158 4.76 -6.29 -18.65
CA ILE A 158 3.39 -5.85 -18.34
C ILE A 158 3.11 -4.56 -19.13
N THR A 159 2.57 -4.71 -20.34
CA THR A 159 2.46 -3.61 -21.31
C THR A 159 1.05 -3.03 -21.45
N ASP A 160 0.04 -3.72 -20.93
CA ASP A 160 -1.40 -3.42 -20.98
C ASP A 160 -1.87 -2.40 -19.92
N LEU A 161 -1.02 -1.44 -19.55
CA LEU A 161 -1.29 -0.50 -18.45
C LEU A 161 -2.18 0.69 -18.89
N PRO A 162 -3.41 0.84 -18.38
CA PRO A 162 -4.31 1.93 -18.81
C PRO A 162 -3.87 3.33 -18.37
N ASP A 163 -4.29 4.35 -19.12
CA ASP A 163 -4.03 5.77 -18.81
C ASP A 163 -4.72 6.24 -17.51
N SER A 164 -5.80 5.56 -17.09
CA SER A 164 -6.48 5.84 -15.82
C SER A 164 -5.56 5.68 -14.59
N LEU A 165 -4.44 4.97 -14.74
CA LEU A 165 -3.41 4.81 -13.71
C LEU A 165 -2.60 6.09 -13.47
N LEU A 166 -2.63 7.05 -14.39
CA LEU A 166 -1.92 8.34 -14.26
C LEU A 166 -2.40 9.14 -13.05
N ASP A 167 -3.60 8.89 -12.53
CA ASP A 167 -4.11 9.57 -11.33
C ASP A 167 -3.32 9.21 -10.07
N ALA A 168 -2.98 7.93 -9.89
CA ALA A 168 -2.16 7.48 -8.77
C ALA A 168 -0.74 8.04 -8.86
N GLU A 169 -0.17 8.07 -10.06
CA GLU A 169 1.15 8.63 -10.33
C GLU A 169 1.18 10.15 -10.09
N ARG A 170 0.18 10.89 -10.62
CA ARG A 170 0.04 12.34 -10.41
C ARG A 170 -0.13 12.72 -8.94
N GLN A 171 -0.76 11.85 -8.15
CA GLN A 171 -0.99 12.08 -6.72
C GLN A 171 0.00 11.32 -5.83
N PHE A 172 1.08 10.75 -6.37
CA PHE A 172 2.03 9.87 -5.65
C PHE A 172 2.44 10.42 -4.28
N GLU A 173 2.89 11.67 -4.25
CA GLU A 173 3.35 12.34 -3.02
C GLU A 173 2.25 12.51 -1.96
N LYS A 174 0.97 12.48 -2.37
CA LYS A 174 -0.18 12.58 -1.46
C LYS A 174 -0.69 11.22 -0.98
N LEU A 175 -0.26 10.12 -1.61
CA LEU A 175 -0.78 8.79 -1.28
C LEU A 175 -0.43 8.35 0.14
N GLY A 176 0.77 8.73 0.63
CA GLY A 176 1.21 8.44 2.00
C GLY A 176 0.31 9.06 3.09
N PHE A 177 -0.46 10.09 2.75
CA PHE A 177 -1.29 10.86 3.69
C PHE A 177 -2.78 10.50 3.64
N LEU A 178 -3.16 9.59 2.75
CA LEU A 178 -4.52 9.10 2.66
C LEU A 178 -4.91 8.38 3.97
N ASN A 179 -6.05 8.79 4.52
CA ASN A 179 -6.58 8.22 5.75
C ASN A 179 -7.06 6.76 5.54
N VAL A 180 -7.45 6.11 6.64
CA VAL A 180 -7.92 4.71 6.63
C VAL A 180 -9.16 4.51 5.77
N GLY A 181 -10.08 5.47 5.76
CA GLY A 181 -11.29 5.41 4.94
C GLY A 181 -10.97 5.44 3.44
N GLN A 182 -9.89 6.13 3.06
CA GLN A 182 -9.48 6.25 1.67
C GLN A 182 -8.69 5.02 1.21
N PHE A 183 -7.62 4.64 1.92
CA PHE A 183 -6.77 3.54 1.47
C PHE A 183 -7.19 2.15 1.91
N GLY A 184 -8.05 2.03 2.93
CA GLY A 184 -8.50 0.74 3.42
C GLY A 184 -9.02 -0.16 2.31
N SER A 185 -9.75 0.40 1.34
CA SER A 185 -10.25 -0.34 0.18
C SER A 185 -9.12 -0.96 -0.66
N PHE A 186 -8.10 -0.17 -1.04
CA PHE A 186 -6.96 -0.67 -1.82
C PHE A 186 -6.09 -1.67 -1.05
N PHE A 187 -5.93 -1.46 0.25
CA PHE A 187 -5.23 -2.40 1.12
C PHE A 187 -5.91 -3.77 1.10
N TRP A 188 -7.24 -3.81 1.30
CA TRP A 188 -8.00 -5.06 1.24
C TRP A 188 -8.01 -5.65 -0.16
N ARG A 189 -8.18 -4.85 -1.21
CA ARG A 189 -8.08 -5.30 -2.61
C ARG A 189 -6.80 -6.04 -2.88
N LEU A 190 -5.65 -5.45 -2.54
CA LEU A 190 -4.39 -6.14 -2.79
C LEU A 190 -4.31 -7.46 -2.00
N LEU A 191 -4.72 -7.48 -0.73
CA LEU A 191 -4.70 -8.71 0.05
C LEU A 191 -5.54 -9.82 -0.57
N HIS A 192 -6.74 -9.49 -1.03
CA HIS A 192 -7.64 -10.43 -1.70
C HIS A 192 -7.06 -10.95 -3.02
N TRP A 193 -6.49 -10.05 -3.84
CA TRP A 193 -5.77 -10.44 -5.06
C TRP A 193 -4.62 -11.42 -4.78
N MET A 194 -3.80 -11.10 -3.77
CA MET A 194 -2.65 -11.93 -3.41
C MET A 194 -3.08 -13.27 -2.83
N ALA A 195 -4.12 -13.29 -1.99
CA ALA A 195 -4.66 -14.50 -1.40
C ALA A 195 -5.24 -15.44 -2.46
N GLU A 196 -5.97 -14.90 -3.43
CA GLU A 196 -6.47 -15.68 -4.57
C GLU A 196 -5.32 -16.21 -5.43
N ALA A 197 -4.32 -15.38 -5.71
CA ALA A 197 -3.15 -15.83 -6.46
C ALA A 197 -2.36 -16.93 -5.75
N VAL A 198 -2.23 -16.89 -4.42
CA VAL A 198 -1.62 -17.97 -3.64
C VAL A 198 -2.44 -19.25 -3.79
N ASN A 199 -3.76 -19.19 -3.68
CA ASN A 199 -4.62 -20.36 -3.85
C ASN A 199 -4.50 -21.00 -5.24
N VAL A 200 -4.47 -20.17 -6.29
CA VAL A 200 -4.34 -20.63 -7.68
C VAL A 200 -2.95 -21.22 -7.95
N ARG A 201 -1.90 -20.69 -7.30
CA ARG A 201 -0.49 -21.02 -7.59
C ARG A 201 0.17 -21.93 -6.56
N LYS A 202 -0.56 -22.38 -5.53
CA LYS A 202 0.02 -23.14 -4.39
C LYS A 202 0.77 -24.41 -4.79
N ASP A 203 0.38 -25.03 -5.90
CA ASP A 203 0.97 -26.27 -6.40
C ASP A 203 2.16 -26.02 -7.35
N ASP A 204 2.42 -24.76 -7.74
CA ASP A 204 3.54 -24.39 -8.61
C ASP A 204 4.84 -24.21 -7.81
N ILE A 205 5.82 -25.06 -8.09
CA ILE A 205 7.13 -25.06 -7.44
C ILE A 205 7.87 -23.73 -7.64
N SER A 206 7.74 -23.11 -8.82
CA SER A 206 8.40 -21.84 -9.14
C SER A 206 7.87 -20.67 -8.29
N MET A 207 6.65 -20.81 -7.76
CA MET A 207 5.97 -19.77 -6.98
C MET A 207 6.24 -19.88 -5.47
N LYS A 208 6.80 -21.00 -4.99
CA LYS A 208 6.98 -21.29 -3.55
C LYS A 208 7.68 -20.17 -2.79
N THR A 209 8.76 -19.62 -3.34
CA THR A 209 9.50 -18.53 -2.68
C THR A 209 8.64 -17.28 -2.53
N ALA A 210 7.91 -16.89 -3.57
CA ALA A 210 7.02 -15.73 -3.51
C ALA A 210 5.85 -15.92 -2.55
N ILE A 211 5.27 -17.13 -2.50
CA ILE A 211 4.24 -17.49 -1.51
C ILE A 211 4.81 -17.35 -0.09
N GLN A 212 5.98 -17.92 0.18
CA GLN A 212 6.59 -17.83 1.51
C GLN A 212 6.92 -16.39 1.90
N THR A 213 7.50 -15.61 0.98
CA THR A 213 7.80 -14.19 1.24
C THR A 213 6.53 -13.38 1.47
N TRP A 214 5.44 -13.64 0.73
CA TRP A 214 4.15 -13.01 0.97
C TRP A 214 3.57 -13.37 2.34
N ARG A 215 3.63 -14.65 2.75
CA ARG A 215 3.18 -15.12 4.08
C ARG A 215 3.92 -14.39 5.20
N ASN A 216 5.25 -14.32 5.10
CA ASN A 216 6.06 -13.57 6.05
C ASN A 216 5.68 -12.09 6.07
N PHE A 217 5.45 -11.49 4.90
CA PHE A 217 5.05 -10.10 4.77
C PHE A 217 3.68 -9.80 5.42
N VAL A 218 2.69 -10.69 5.25
CA VAL A 218 1.36 -10.44 5.83
C VAL A 218 1.30 -10.65 7.34
N ILE A 219 2.15 -11.51 7.89
CA ILE A 219 2.22 -11.77 9.34
C ILE A 219 2.97 -10.65 10.07
N GLU A 220 4.13 -10.23 9.57
CA GLU A 220 5.04 -9.39 10.35
C GLU A 220 4.98 -7.89 10.00
N PRO A 221 5.24 -7.46 8.76
CA PRO A 221 5.32 -6.03 8.46
C PRO A 221 4.03 -5.38 7.95
N LEU A 222 3.08 -6.13 7.37
CA LEU A 222 1.93 -5.57 6.65
C LEU A 222 1.14 -4.53 7.46
N TYR A 223 0.90 -4.77 8.74
CA TYR A 223 0.13 -3.83 9.56
C TYR A 223 0.75 -2.43 9.62
N ARG A 224 2.08 -2.31 9.48
CA ARG A 224 2.80 -1.02 9.55
C ARG A 224 2.42 -0.07 8.42
N ILE A 225 1.89 -0.59 7.31
CA ILE A 225 1.48 0.18 6.13
C ILE A 225 0.15 0.91 6.36
N LEU A 226 -0.65 0.49 7.34
CA LEU A 226 -1.95 1.08 7.64
C LEU A 226 -1.86 2.51 8.18
N ARG A 227 -0.73 2.89 8.79
CA ARG A 227 -0.47 4.24 9.38
C ARG A 227 -1.58 4.75 10.32
N CYS A 228 -2.39 3.84 10.86
CA CYS A 228 -3.39 4.11 11.89
C CYS A 228 -3.11 3.21 13.09
N GLY A 229 -2.77 3.80 14.24
CA GLY A 229 -2.37 3.04 15.42
C GLY A 229 -3.42 2.03 15.89
N ILE A 230 -4.70 2.38 15.80
CA ILE A 230 -5.81 1.48 16.17
C ILE A 230 -5.89 0.30 15.19
N CYS A 231 -5.89 0.56 13.88
CA CYS A 231 -5.93 -0.49 12.86
C CYS A 231 -4.70 -1.40 12.92
N MET A 232 -3.52 -0.82 13.15
CA MET A 232 -2.26 -1.55 13.35
C MET A 232 -2.36 -2.52 14.52
N MET A 233 -2.85 -2.05 15.67
CA MET A 233 -3.02 -2.87 16.87
C MET A 233 -4.03 -4.00 16.64
N HIS A 234 -5.20 -3.70 16.08
CA HIS A 234 -6.21 -4.72 15.81
C HIS A 234 -5.72 -5.78 14.83
N LEU A 235 -5.09 -5.37 13.71
CA LEU A 235 -4.55 -6.33 12.74
C LEU A 235 -3.45 -7.20 13.37
N LYS A 236 -2.58 -6.62 14.19
CA LYS A 236 -1.54 -7.37 14.92
C LYS A 236 -2.14 -8.39 15.90
N ILE A 237 -3.24 -8.07 16.57
CA ILE A 237 -3.94 -9.01 17.46
C ILE A 237 -4.56 -10.15 16.64
N MET A 238 -5.29 -9.82 15.56
CA MET A 238 -5.91 -10.82 14.70
C MET A 238 -4.89 -11.77 14.07
N ILE A 239 -3.75 -11.25 13.58
CA ILE A 239 -2.67 -12.07 13.02
C ILE A 239 -2.14 -13.06 14.07
N ARG A 240 -1.95 -12.63 15.32
CA ARG A 240 -1.49 -13.53 16.39
C ARG A 240 -2.50 -14.62 16.71
N GLU A 241 -3.78 -14.29 16.73
CA GLU A 241 -4.85 -15.27 16.96
C GLU A 241 -4.96 -16.29 15.82
N LEU A 242 -4.65 -15.86 14.60
CA LEU A 242 -4.74 -16.67 13.38
C LEU A 242 -3.37 -17.20 12.92
N GLU A 243 -2.32 -17.09 13.73
CA GLU A 243 -0.94 -17.40 13.33
C GLU A 243 -0.83 -18.84 12.82
N THR A 244 -1.39 -19.81 13.54
CA THR A 244 -1.40 -21.23 13.12
C THR A 244 -2.09 -21.43 11.77
N GLN A 245 -3.16 -20.67 11.49
CA GLN A 245 -3.88 -20.74 10.23
C GLN A 245 -3.07 -20.09 9.09
N LEU A 246 -2.50 -18.92 9.33
CA LEU A 246 -1.60 -18.20 8.40
C LEU A 246 -0.28 -18.94 8.15
N LEU A 247 0.09 -19.89 9.02
CA LEU A 247 1.26 -20.75 8.85
C LEU A 247 0.91 -22.13 8.26
N ASN A 248 -0.37 -22.42 8.01
CA ASN A 248 -0.77 -23.64 7.33
C ASN A 248 -0.65 -23.49 5.80
N GLU A 249 -0.03 -24.47 5.15
CA GLU A 249 0.11 -24.52 3.68
C GLU A 249 -1.14 -25.07 2.99
N SER A 250 -1.96 -25.85 3.69
CA SER A 250 -3.20 -26.42 3.15
C SER A 250 -4.41 -25.50 3.25
N ILE A 251 -4.24 -24.32 3.87
CA ILE A 251 -5.36 -23.40 4.07
C ILE A 251 -5.76 -22.70 2.77
N ASP A 252 -7.07 -22.46 2.64
CA ASP A 252 -7.61 -21.56 1.64
C ASP A 252 -7.35 -20.11 2.10
N TYR A 253 -6.31 -19.48 1.55
CA TYR A 253 -5.92 -18.13 1.95
C TYR A 253 -6.96 -17.09 1.55
N ALA A 254 -7.62 -17.25 0.40
CA ALA A 254 -8.69 -16.35 0.00
C ALA A 254 -9.81 -16.37 1.04
N SER A 255 -10.36 -17.55 1.35
CA SER A 255 -11.41 -17.69 2.38
C SER A 255 -10.97 -17.10 3.73
N LEU A 256 -9.76 -17.39 4.19
CA LEU A 256 -9.23 -16.86 5.44
C LEU A 256 -9.19 -15.32 5.45
N TRP A 257 -8.71 -14.70 4.37
CA TRP A 257 -8.65 -13.24 4.28
C TRP A 257 -10.04 -12.59 4.16
N TYR A 258 -11.02 -13.28 3.57
CA TYR A 258 -12.42 -12.88 3.60
C TYR A 258 -12.99 -12.89 5.03
N ASP A 259 -12.73 -13.94 5.80
CA ASP A 259 -13.17 -14.03 7.20
C ASP A 259 -12.53 -12.94 8.06
N ILE A 260 -11.23 -12.68 7.87
CA ILE A 260 -10.53 -11.58 8.55
C ILE A 260 -11.16 -10.22 8.18
N HIS A 261 -11.45 -9.99 6.90
CA HIS A 261 -12.07 -8.74 6.44
C HIS A 261 -13.48 -8.57 7.04
N ASN A 262 -14.28 -9.65 7.06
CA ASN A 262 -15.59 -9.67 7.69
C ASN A 262 -15.54 -9.38 9.18
N ARG A 263 -14.58 -9.95 9.91
CA ARG A 263 -14.39 -9.67 11.34
C ARG A 263 -14.11 -8.19 11.61
N VAL A 264 -13.32 -7.54 10.74
CA VAL A 264 -13.06 -6.09 10.82
C VAL A 264 -14.34 -5.29 10.57
N ASN A 265 -15.15 -5.69 9.59
CA ASN A 265 -16.42 -5.03 9.32
C ASN A 265 -17.36 -5.16 10.52
N THR A 266 -17.59 -6.36 11.06
CA THR A 266 -18.43 -6.59 12.24
C THR A 266 -17.99 -5.73 13.43
N GLN A 267 -16.68 -5.64 13.71
CA GLN A 267 -16.16 -4.79 14.79
C GLN A 267 -16.39 -3.29 14.56
N LYS A 268 -16.34 -2.81 13.31
CA LYS A 268 -16.68 -1.42 12.97
C LYS A 268 -18.17 -1.13 13.25
N PHE A 269 -19.07 -2.02 12.84
CA PHE A 269 -20.52 -1.84 13.03
C PHE A 269 -20.95 -1.93 14.50
N GLN A 270 -20.28 -2.76 15.31
CA GLN A 270 -20.54 -2.83 16.75
C GLN A 270 -20.11 -1.58 17.52
N ARG A 271 -19.06 -0.87 17.06
CA ARG A 271 -18.52 0.33 17.73
C ARG A 271 -19.09 1.65 17.22
N PHE A 272 -19.59 1.68 15.98
CA PHE A 272 -20.19 2.86 15.35
C PHE A 272 -21.43 2.42 14.56
N PRO A 273 -22.63 2.39 15.18
CA PRO A 273 -23.84 2.05 14.46
C PRO A 273 -24.13 3.16 13.45
N LEU A 274 -23.81 2.92 12.18
CA LEU A 274 -24.36 3.67 11.05
C LEU A 274 -25.73 3.06 10.70
N ARG A 275 -26.59 3.90 10.13
CA ARG A 275 -28.02 3.66 9.80
C ARG A 275 -28.34 2.21 9.37
N GLU A 276 -29.51 1.76 9.83
CA GLU A 276 -30.07 0.40 9.92
C GLU A 276 -30.06 -0.53 8.68
N ASP A 277 -29.44 -0.21 7.54
CA ASP A 277 -29.64 -0.98 6.29
C ASP A 277 -28.38 -1.56 5.61
N THR A 278 -27.23 -1.61 6.28
CA THR A 278 -26.06 -2.32 5.73
C THR A 278 -25.45 -3.26 6.74
N ASP A 279 -25.86 -4.52 6.69
CA ASP A 279 -25.13 -5.63 7.30
C ASP A 279 -23.80 -5.76 6.54
N GLY A 280 -22.76 -5.03 6.98
CA GLY A 280 -21.52 -4.88 6.19
C GLY A 280 -20.59 -6.09 6.24
N THR A 281 -21.11 -7.27 6.56
CA THR A 281 -20.47 -8.56 6.34
C THR A 281 -20.68 -9.02 4.90
N TYR A 282 -19.59 -9.33 4.20
CA TYR A 282 -19.64 -9.94 2.87
C TYR A 282 -20.31 -11.31 2.97
N LEU A 283 -21.39 -11.48 2.21
CA LEU A 283 -22.01 -12.78 1.99
C LEU A 283 -21.06 -13.68 1.20
N GLU A 284 -21.11 -15.00 1.45
CA GLU A 284 -20.28 -15.98 0.73
C GLU A 284 -20.50 -15.92 -0.80
N SER A 285 -21.72 -15.57 -1.24
CA SER A 285 -22.02 -15.37 -2.66
C SER A 285 -21.23 -14.20 -3.27
N GLU A 286 -21.03 -13.11 -2.54
CA GLU A 286 -20.23 -11.97 -3.00
C GLU A 286 -18.74 -12.33 -3.05
N TYR A 287 -18.25 -13.09 -2.06
CA TYR A 287 -16.90 -13.65 -2.10
C TYR A 287 -16.64 -14.44 -3.38
N ARG A 288 -17.53 -15.36 -3.73
CA ARG A 288 -17.36 -16.20 -4.93
C ARG A 288 -17.33 -15.37 -6.21
N LEU A 289 -18.19 -14.36 -6.33
CA LEU A 289 -18.19 -13.45 -7.47
C LEU A 289 -16.88 -12.66 -7.58
N ASP A 290 -16.34 -12.18 -6.46
CA ASP A 290 -15.05 -11.48 -6.43
C ASP A 290 -13.88 -12.41 -6.74
N ALA A 291 -13.88 -13.65 -6.22
CA ALA A 291 -12.86 -14.66 -6.52
C ALA A 291 -12.84 -15.01 -8.01
N ASP A 292 -14.01 -15.27 -8.62
CA ASP A 292 -14.12 -15.59 -10.04
C ASP A 292 -13.71 -14.40 -10.92
N TYR A 293 -14.07 -13.17 -10.53
CA TYR A 293 -13.57 -11.95 -11.17
C TYR A 293 -12.05 -11.83 -11.09
N MET A 294 -11.46 -12.10 -9.93
CA MET A 294 -10.01 -12.03 -9.76
C MET A 294 -9.27 -13.11 -10.58
N ARG A 295 -9.79 -14.34 -10.63
CA ARG A 295 -9.20 -15.43 -11.43
C ARG A 295 -9.10 -15.12 -12.92
N GLN A 296 -9.99 -14.27 -13.45
CA GLN A 296 -9.93 -13.83 -14.85
C GLN A 296 -8.63 -13.08 -15.17
N ALA A 297 -8.07 -12.33 -14.23
CA ALA A 297 -6.81 -11.58 -14.46
C ALA A 297 -5.54 -12.35 -14.09
N LEU A 298 -5.68 -13.48 -13.39
CA LEU A 298 -4.58 -14.35 -12.95
C LEU A 298 -4.29 -15.49 -13.93
N SER A 299 -5.24 -15.77 -14.83
CA SER A 299 -5.08 -16.73 -15.92
C SER A 299 -4.16 -16.13 -17.00
N PRO A 300 -3.15 -16.87 -17.50
CA PRO A 300 -2.11 -16.34 -18.38
C PRO A 300 -2.59 -15.88 -19.76
#